data_AF-A0A1V4KPK5-F1
#
_entry.id   AF-A0A1V4KPK5-F1
#
_cell.length_a   1.000
_cell.length_b   1.000
_cell.length_c   1.000
_cell.angle_alpha   90.00
_cell.angle_beta   90.00
_cell.angle_gamma   90.00
#
_symmetry.space_group_name_H-M   'P 1'
#
loop_
_entity.id
_entity.type
_entity.pdbx_description
1 polymer ?
#
loop_
_entity_poly.entity_id
_entity_poly.type
_entity_poly.pdbx_seq_one_letter_code
_entity_poly.pdbx_strand_id
1 'polypeptide(L)'
;MKDKWINIGYEGDELKPYKEPEEDFGDTKRIEVMVGMGYTRDEIKESLSTQKYNEVTATYLLLGRKSEVEAGESRTGSSLSLARVRAPSEVTNGKATAHAKGQRGAGGYHRQRRHSDFCE
;
A
#
# COMPACT_ATOMS: atom_id res chain seq x y z
N MET A 1 -6.81 -7.42 22.91
CA MET A 1 -5.61 -6.58 23.03
C MET A 1 -6.00 -5.42 23.94
N LYS A 2 -5.53 -5.41 25.20
CA LYS A 2 -6.11 -4.60 26.29
C LYS A 2 -5.24 -3.43 26.74
N ASP A 3 -4.15 -3.17 26.03
CA ASP A 3 -3.28 -2.05 26.35
C ASP A 3 -4.05 -0.73 26.17
N LYS A 4 -3.83 0.24 27.07
CA LYS A 4 -4.61 1.48 27.02
C LYS A 4 -4.28 2.31 25.79
N TRP A 5 -3.02 2.32 25.34
CA TRP A 5 -2.57 3.15 24.23
C TRP A 5 -3.23 2.75 22.91
N ILE A 6 -3.33 1.44 22.64
CA ILE A 6 -3.95 0.94 21.41
C ILE A 6 -5.48 1.08 21.39
N ASN A 7 -6.10 1.45 22.51
CA ASN A 7 -7.56 1.56 22.66
C ASN A 7 -8.05 2.99 22.96
N ILE A 8 -7.16 4.01 22.92
CA ILE A 8 -7.56 5.42 23.12
C ILE A 8 -8.51 5.85 21.99
N GLY A 9 -9.68 6.41 22.32
CA GLY A 9 -10.69 6.85 21.34
C GLY A 9 -11.58 5.73 20.79
N TYR A 10 -11.44 4.51 21.29
CA TYR A 10 -12.30 3.35 20.98
C TYR A 10 -13.02 2.87 22.25
N GLU A 11 -13.45 3.80 23.12
CA GLU A 11 -14.12 3.48 24.37
C GLU A 11 -15.46 2.75 24.10
N GLY A 12 -15.49 1.45 24.39
CA GLY A 12 -16.65 0.59 24.13
C GLY A 12 -16.48 -0.36 22.94
N ASP A 13 -15.48 -0.15 22.09
CA ASP A 13 -15.07 -1.09 21.03
C ASP A 13 -13.58 -1.40 21.09
N GLU A 14 -13.15 -1.91 22.24
CA GLU A 14 -11.77 -2.34 22.43
C GLU A 14 -11.35 -3.39 21.41
N LEU A 15 -10.08 -3.32 21.01
CA LEU A 15 -9.48 -4.21 20.03
C LEU A 15 -9.54 -5.67 20.51
N LYS A 16 -10.34 -6.45 19.82
CA LYS A 16 -10.50 -7.90 20.01
C LYS A 16 -9.68 -8.66 18.97
N PRO A 17 -9.25 -9.90 19.28
CA PRO A 17 -8.72 -10.79 18.25
C PRO A 17 -9.71 -10.87 17.08
N TYR A 18 -9.20 -10.71 15.87
CA TYR A 18 -10.02 -10.83 14.68
C TYR A 18 -10.60 -12.24 14.58
N LYS A 19 -11.91 -12.32 14.30
CA LYS A 19 -12.59 -13.55 13.97
C LYS A 19 -12.81 -13.55 12.47
N GLU A 20 -12.23 -14.54 11.80
CA GLU A 20 -12.40 -14.71 10.36
C GLU A 20 -13.90 -14.92 10.03
N PRO A 21 -14.47 -14.12 9.13
CA PRO A 21 -15.82 -14.31 8.66
C PRO A 21 -15.91 -15.59 7.82
N GLU A 22 -17.08 -16.19 7.81
CA GLU A 22 -17.34 -17.36 6.97
C GLU A 22 -17.32 -16.96 5.48
N GLU A 23 -16.62 -17.75 4.67
CA GLU A 23 -16.56 -17.51 3.22
C GLU A 23 -17.90 -17.87 2.57
N ASP A 24 -18.53 -16.90 1.89
CA ASP A 24 -19.74 -17.14 1.10
C ASP A 24 -19.39 -17.49 -0.36
N PHE A 25 -19.46 -18.78 -0.67
CA PHE A 25 -19.27 -19.33 -2.02
C PHE A 25 -20.60 -19.50 -2.80
N GLY A 26 -21.71 -18.96 -2.28
CA GLY A 26 -23.04 -19.05 -2.87
C GLY A 26 -23.52 -17.80 -3.62
N ASP A 27 -22.67 -16.79 -3.84
CA ASP A 27 -23.08 -15.53 -4.47
C ASP A 27 -23.52 -15.76 -5.93
N THR A 28 -24.83 -15.84 -6.11
CA THR A 28 -25.45 -16.15 -7.40
C THR A 28 -25.16 -15.07 -8.45
N LYS A 29 -25.00 -13.81 -8.05
CA LYS A 29 -24.68 -12.72 -8.99
C LYS A 29 -23.28 -12.88 -9.56
N ARG A 30 -22.30 -13.23 -8.71
CA ARG A 30 -20.92 -13.51 -9.17
C ARG A 30 -20.88 -14.74 -10.07
N ILE A 31 -21.59 -15.80 -9.70
CA ILE A 31 -21.69 -17.02 -10.50
C ILE A 31 -22.31 -16.72 -11.86
N GLU A 32 -23.39 -15.95 -11.95
CA GLU A 32 -24.02 -15.57 -13.21
C GLU A 32 -23.09 -14.75 -14.12
N VAL A 33 -22.33 -13.81 -13.55
CA VAL A 33 -21.31 -13.07 -14.30
C VAL A 33 -20.24 -14.01 -14.87
N MET A 34 -19.74 -14.94 -14.06
CA MET A 34 -18.74 -15.93 -14.52
C MET A 34 -19.30 -16.89 -15.57
N VAL A 35 -20.57 -17.29 -15.46
CA VAL A 35 -21.25 -18.04 -16.53
C VAL A 35 -21.30 -17.24 -17.83
N GLY A 36 -21.55 -15.93 -17.74
CA GLY A 36 -21.46 -15.02 -18.89
C GLY A 36 -20.05 -14.89 -19.49
N MET A 37 -19.00 -15.20 -18.71
CA MET A 37 -17.61 -15.26 -19.19
C MET A 37 -17.23 -16.60 -19.83
N GLY A 38 -18.11 -17.60 -19.77
CA GLY A 38 -17.90 -18.93 -20.37
C GLY A 38 -17.54 -20.04 -19.38
N TYR A 39 -17.47 -19.76 -18.08
CA TYR A 39 -17.25 -20.79 -17.05
C TYR A 39 -18.53 -21.61 -16.81
N THR A 40 -18.39 -22.89 -16.48
CA THR A 40 -19.54 -23.73 -16.11
C THR A 40 -19.85 -23.61 -14.62
N ARG A 41 -21.13 -23.75 -14.22
CA ARG A 41 -21.52 -23.70 -12.80
C ARG A 41 -20.86 -24.80 -11.97
N ASP A 42 -20.68 -25.98 -12.55
CA ASP A 42 -20.04 -27.11 -11.87
C ASP A 42 -18.55 -26.85 -11.63
N GLU A 43 -17.84 -26.30 -12.62
CA GLU A 43 -16.44 -25.91 -12.49
C GLU A 43 -16.23 -24.81 -11.45
N ILE A 44 -17.12 -23.80 -11.41
CA ILE A 44 -17.10 -22.75 -10.40
C ILE A 44 -17.30 -23.37 -9.02
N LYS A 45 -18.34 -24.18 -8.85
CA LYS A 45 -18.66 -24.85 -7.58
C LYS A 45 -17.52 -25.75 -7.11
N GLU A 46 -16.97 -26.55 -8.00
CA GLU A 46 -15.85 -27.44 -7.69
C GLU A 46 -14.63 -26.62 -7.26
N SER A 47 -14.26 -25.60 -8.03
CA SER A 47 -13.07 -24.78 -7.74
C SER A 47 -13.18 -24.06 -6.39
N LEU A 48 -14.36 -23.54 -6.05
CA LEU A 48 -14.61 -22.85 -4.78
C LEU A 48 -14.68 -23.84 -3.60
N SER A 49 -15.44 -24.94 -3.73
CA SER A 49 -15.59 -25.93 -2.65
C SER A 49 -14.31 -26.68 -2.30
N THR A 50 -13.42 -26.85 -3.27
CA THR A 50 -12.12 -27.50 -3.07
C THR A 50 -10.99 -26.51 -2.81
N GLN A 51 -11.28 -25.20 -2.76
CA GLN A 51 -10.29 -24.13 -2.58
C GLN A 51 -9.07 -24.32 -3.50
N LYS A 52 -9.30 -24.51 -4.81
CA LYS A 52 -8.21 -24.77 -5.78
C LYS A 52 -7.31 -23.56 -6.03
N TYR A 53 -7.76 -22.35 -5.70
CA TYR A 53 -7.03 -21.09 -5.94
C TYR A 53 -6.49 -20.94 -7.38
N ASN A 54 -7.22 -21.49 -8.34
CA ASN A 54 -6.99 -21.39 -9.77
C ASN A 54 -7.61 -20.09 -10.36
N GLU A 55 -7.55 -19.93 -11.68
CA GLU A 55 -8.14 -18.77 -12.37
C GLU A 55 -9.64 -18.57 -12.09
N VAL A 56 -10.40 -19.66 -11.93
CA VAL A 56 -11.83 -19.64 -11.60
C VAL A 56 -12.03 -19.03 -10.21
N THR A 57 -11.28 -19.52 -9.22
CA THR A 57 -11.32 -19.00 -7.84
C THR A 57 -10.88 -17.53 -7.79
N ALA A 58 -9.78 -17.19 -8.48
CA ALA A 58 -9.26 -15.83 -8.54
C ALA A 58 -10.29 -14.85 -9.13
N THR A 59 -10.92 -15.24 -10.24
CA THR A 59 -11.97 -14.43 -10.88
C THR A 59 -13.17 -14.21 -9.94
N TYR A 60 -13.62 -15.26 -9.25
CA TYR A 60 -14.72 -15.16 -8.27
C TYR A 60 -14.40 -14.15 -7.14
N LEU A 61 -13.21 -14.25 -6.54
CA LEU A 61 -12.79 -13.37 -5.46
C LEU A 61 -12.62 -11.91 -5.92
N LEU A 62 -12.11 -11.69 -7.14
CA LEU A 62 -11.95 -10.35 -7.72
C LEU A 62 -13.31 -9.69 -8.04
N LEU A 63 -14.32 -10.46 -8.46
CA LEU A 63 -15.68 -9.95 -8.65
C LEU A 63 -16.30 -9.46 -7.34
N GLY A 64 -15.95 -10.08 -6.21
CA GLY A 64 -16.40 -9.66 -4.88
C GLY A 64 -15.82 -8.35 -4.38
N ARG A 65 -14.70 -7.89 -4.95
CA ARG A 65 -14.02 -6.65 -4.55
C ARG A 65 -14.63 -5.40 -5.17
N LYS A 66 -15.59 -5.53 -6.09
CA LYS A 66 -16.09 -4.43 -6.93
C LYS A 66 -16.96 -3.38 -6.21
N SER A 67 -16.82 -3.24 -4.89
CA SER A 67 -17.57 -2.31 -4.05
C SER A 67 -16.70 -1.48 -3.09
N GLU A 68 -15.40 -1.75 -2.94
CA GLU A 68 -14.54 -0.98 -2.01
C GLU A 68 -13.79 0.18 -2.69
N VAL A 69 -13.68 0.15 -4.03
CA VAL A 69 -12.94 1.19 -4.79
C VAL A 69 -13.67 2.53 -4.83
N GLU A 70 -15.01 2.53 -4.77
CA GLU A 70 -15.83 3.77 -4.68
C GLU A 70 -16.02 4.24 -3.22
N ALA A 71 -15.71 3.39 -2.24
CA ALA A 71 -15.84 3.69 -0.82
C ALA A 71 -14.44 3.78 -0.15
N GLY A 72 -13.63 4.73 -0.61
CA GLY A 72 -12.89 5.56 0.33
C GLY A 72 -11.64 5.02 1.03
N GLU A 73 -11.07 3.87 0.68
CA GLU A 73 -9.70 3.54 1.12
C GLU A 73 -8.88 2.89 -0.01
N SER A 74 -8.43 3.72 -0.95
CA SER A 74 -7.26 3.40 -1.76
C SER A 74 -6.05 3.15 -0.85
N ARG A 75 -5.85 1.91 -0.40
CA ARG A 75 -4.60 1.46 0.27
C ARG A 75 -3.42 1.35 -0.71
N THR A 76 -3.57 1.86 -1.92
CA THR A 76 -2.47 2.25 -2.83
C THR A 76 -2.04 3.70 -2.61
N GLY A 77 -2.07 4.18 -1.37
CA GLY A 77 -1.43 5.43 -0.95
C GLY A 77 0.08 5.25 -0.73
N SER A 78 0.83 4.76 -1.72
CA SER A 78 2.29 4.89 -1.69
C SER A 78 2.66 6.37 -1.81
N SER A 79 2.79 7.07 -0.68
CA SER A 79 3.22 8.47 -0.63
C SER A 79 4.72 8.67 -0.86
N LEU A 80 5.46 7.62 -1.22
CA LEU A 80 6.86 7.71 -1.62
C LEU A 80 6.96 8.16 -3.07
N SER A 81 6.62 9.42 -3.31
CA SER A 81 6.93 10.07 -4.59
C SER A 81 8.44 10.08 -4.79
N LEU A 82 8.96 9.25 -5.70
CA LEU A 82 10.31 9.40 -6.23
C LEU A 82 10.41 10.82 -6.82
N ALA A 83 11.29 11.64 -6.23
CA ALA A 83 11.57 12.98 -6.72
C ALA A 83 11.86 12.88 -8.23
N ARG A 84 11.03 13.54 -9.05
CA ARG A 84 11.20 13.59 -10.50
C ARG A 84 12.57 14.20 -10.78
N VAL A 85 13.53 13.39 -11.21
CA VAL A 85 14.80 13.89 -11.76
C VAL A 85 14.44 14.76 -12.95
N ARG A 86 14.58 16.08 -12.79
CA ARG A 86 14.41 17.02 -13.88
C ARG A 86 15.61 16.85 -14.80
N ALA A 87 15.44 16.15 -15.91
CA ALA A 87 16.43 16.10 -16.97
C ALA A 87 16.61 17.52 -17.54
N PRO A 88 17.83 18.07 -17.62
CA PRO A 88 18.06 19.27 -18.42
C PRO A 88 18.09 18.86 -19.90
N SER A 89 17.14 19.39 -20.66
CA SER A 89 17.05 19.26 -22.11
C SER A 89 18.25 19.93 -22.80
N GLU A 90 18.88 19.20 -23.73
CA GLU A 90 19.84 19.75 -24.69
C GLU A 90 19.13 20.66 -25.70
N VAL A 91 19.46 21.97 -25.73
CA VAL A 91 19.37 22.83 -26.93
C VAL A 91 20.48 23.89 -26.90
N THR A 92 21.49 23.64 -27.72
CA THR A 92 22.38 24.50 -28.53
C THR A 92 22.50 26.02 -28.28
N ASN A 93 23.78 26.42 -28.16
CA ASN A 93 24.49 27.56 -28.78
C ASN A 93 24.39 28.99 -28.19
N GLY A 94 25.50 29.48 -27.62
CA GLY A 94 25.71 30.91 -27.34
C GLY A 94 26.93 31.27 -26.45
N LYS A 95 28.12 31.34 -27.06
CA LYS A 95 29.29 32.22 -26.74
C LYS A 95 29.83 32.32 -25.29
N ALA A 96 31.08 31.90 -25.10
CA ALA A 96 31.89 32.04 -23.88
C ALA A 96 32.33 33.48 -23.58
N THR A 97 32.40 33.84 -22.29
CA THR A 97 33.50 34.59 -21.62
C THR A 97 33.43 34.43 -20.09
N ALA A 98 34.59 34.22 -19.47
CA ALA A 98 34.83 33.96 -18.05
C ALA A 98 34.60 35.18 -17.14
N HIS A 99 34.32 34.97 -15.83
CA HIS A 99 35.17 35.41 -14.70
C HIS A 99 34.48 35.27 -13.33
N ALA A 100 35.27 34.75 -12.36
CA ALA A 100 35.26 35.00 -10.92
C ALA A 100 34.10 34.40 -10.08
N LYS A 101 34.28 33.83 -8.89
CA LYS A 101 35.41 33.78 -7.95
C LYS A 101 35.17 32.60 -7.00
N GLY A 102 36.21 31.82 -6.72
CA GLY A 102 36.17 30.81 -5.67
C GLY A 102 36.11 31.44 -4.27
N GLN A 103 35.42 30.77 -3.36
CA GLN A 103 35.67 30.89 -1.93
C GLN A 103 35.58 29.50 -1.30
N ARG A 104 36.74 28.87 -1.10
CA ARG A 104 36.92 27.79 -0.14
C ARG A 104 36.95 28.43 1.24
N GLY A 105 36.03 28.03 2.12
CA GLY A 105 36.00 28.41 3.52
C GLY A 105 35.83 27.17 4.38
N ALA A 106 36.88 26.84 5.13
CA ALA A 106 36.97 25.71 6.03
C ALA A 106 36.28 25.99 7.39
N GLY A 107 35.90 24.91 8.07
CA GLY A 107 35.93 24.84 9.53
C GLY A 107 34.56 24.77 10.22
N GLY A 108 34.37 23.74 11.04
CA GLY A 108 33.33 23.77 12.07
C GLY A 108 32.72 22.46 12.54
N TYR A 109 33.49 21.38 12.71
CA TYR A 109 33.04 20.23 13.50
C TYR A 109 33.02 20.60 15.00
N HIS A 110 31.88 21.04 15.55
CA HIS A 110 31.67 21.00 17.00
C HIS A 110 30.22 21.17 17.47
N ARG A 111 29.61 20.06 17.95
CA ARG A 111 29.12 19.87 19.34
C ARG A 111 28.30 18.57 19.39
N GLN A 112 28.92 17.46 19.73
CA GLN A 112 29.09 16.93 21.09
C GLN A 112 27.86 16.13 21.56
N ARG A 113 27.85 14.84 21.18
CA ARG A 113 27.13 13.79 21.91
C ARG A 113 27.69 13.74 23.33
N ARG A 114 26.91 14.18 24.31
CA ARG A 114 27.20 13.90 25.73
C ARG A 114 26.66 12.50 26.00
N HIS A 115 27.59 11.61 26.34
CA HIS A 115 27.33 10.27 26.82
C HIS A 115 26.56 10.29 28.14
N SER A 116 25.83 9.20 28.37
CA SER A 116 25.21 8.79 29.63
C SER A 116 26.20 8.81 30.80
N ASP A 117 25.78 9.35 31.94
CA ASP A 117 26.31 8.93 33.24
C ASP A 117 25.13 8.44 34.09
N PHE A 118 25.25 7.17 34.45
CA PHE A 118 24.43 6.43 35.39
C PHE A 118 25.12 6.60 36.76
N CYS A 119 24.48 7.26 37.73
CA CYS A 119 24.78 7.19 39.17
C CYS A 119 23.84 8.14 39.95
N GLU A 120 22.75 7.61 40.52
CA GLU A 120 22.49 7.53 41.97
C GLU A 120 21.28 6.63 42.23
#